data_AF-A0A1D2N9W0-F1
#
_entry.id   AF-A0A1D2N9W0-F1
#
_cell.length_a   1.000
_cell.length_b   1.000
_cell.length_c   1.000
_cell.angle_alpha   90.00
_cell.angle_beta   90.00
_cell.angle_gamma   90.00
#
_symmetry.space_group_name_H-M   'P 1'
#
loop_
_entity.id
_entity.type
_entity.pdbx_description
1 polymer ?
#
loop_
_entity_poly.entity_id
_entity_poly.type
_entity_poly.pdbx_seq_one_letter_code
_entity_poly.pdbx_strand_id
1 'polypeptide(L)'
;MACLLISKVPPAHPLLHPTAITANSVRLQWKQGDNGGAPIQGFVLNYRPANGEWEEITLNKKLSTHVVEGLNCGRSYEFYLIGE
;
A
#
# COMPACT_ATOMS: atom_id res chain seq x y z
N MET A 1 -6.89 13.33 12.93
CA MET A 1 -6.97 13.15 11.47
C MET A 1 -5.62 12.66 10.96
N ALA A 2 -5.56 11.52 10.25
CA ALA A 2 -4.34 11.08 9.57
C ALA A 2 -4.38 11.59 8.12
N CYS A 3 -3.35 12.32 7.70
CA CYS A 3 -3.23 12.83 6.33
C CYS A 3 -2.41 11.82 5.53
N LEU A 4 -3.00 11.21 4.50
CA LEU A 4 -2.37 10.17 3.70
C LEU A 4 -1.74 10.79 2.44
N LEU A 5 -0.46 10.54 2.21
CA LEU A 5 0.24 10.93 0.99
C LEU A 5 0.48 9.69 0.14
N ILE A 6 -0.16 9.61 -1.03
CA ILE A 6 0.05 8.54 -2.01
C ILE A 6 1.05 9.07 -3.03
N SER A 7 2.27 8.55 -3.01
CA SER A 7 3.26 8.85 -4.05
C SER A 7 2.80 8.24 -5.38
N LYS A 8 2.76 9.04 -6.44
CA LYS A 8 2.36 8.60 -7.78
C LYS A 8 3.43 7.67 -8.34
N VAL A 9 3.12 6.37 -8.37
CA VAL A 9 4.00 5.34 -8.90
C VAL A 9 3.94 5.31 -10.43
N PRO A 10 5.06 5.00 -11.15
CA PRO A 10 5.03 4.75 -12.59
C PRO A 10 3.92 3.77 -13.02
N PRO A 11 3.40 3.89 -14.25
CA PRO A 11 2.20 3.16 -14.73
C PRO A 11 2.29 1.64 -14.70
N ALA A 12 3.49 1.06 -14.49
CA ALA A 12 3.71 -0.37 -14.38
C ALA A 12 3.39 -0.95 -12.98
N HIS A 13 3.13 -0.11 -11.98
CA HIS A 13 2.85 -0.56 -10.62
C HIS A 13 1.36 -0.60 -10.31
N PRO A 14 0.89 -1.51 -9.44
CA PRO A 14 -0.52 -1.56 -9.05
C PRO A 14 -0.95 -0.24 -8.42
N LEU A 15 -2.02 0.36 -8.94
CA LEU A 15 -2.57 1.59 -8.37
C LEU A 15 -3.16 1.28 -6.99
N LEU A 16 -2.51 1.84 -5.96
CA LEU A 16 -2.90 1.68 -4.57
C LEU A 16 -3.91 2.77 -4.18
N HIS A 17 -5.07 2.35 -3.70
CA HIS A 17 -6.17 3.21 -3.32
C HIS A 17 -6.56 3.00 -1.84
N PRO A 18 -6.45 4.02 -0.98
CA PRO A 18 -7.03 3.96 0.36
C PRO A 18 -8.56 4.03 0.25
N THR A 19 -9.23 3.09 0.88
CA THR A 19 -10.69 2.96 0.87
C THR A 19 -11.34 3.23 2.23
N ALA A 20 -10.56 3.11 3.31
CA ALA A 20 -10.97 3.55 4.63
C ALA A 20 -9.72 4.01 5.41
N ILE A 21 -9.86 5.11 6.15
CA ILE A 21 -8.80 5.67 6.99
C ILE A 21 -9.41 5.92 8.35
N THR A 22 -8.83 5.35 9.39
CA THR A 22 -9.20 5.59 10.78
C THR A 22 -8.06 6.31 11.51
N ALA A 23 -8.19 6.48 12.83
CA ALA A 23 -7.12 7.05 13.64
C ALA A 23 -5.90 6.13 13.78
N ASN A 24 -6.07 4.81 13.58
CA ASN A 24 -5.05 3.80 13.85
C ASN A 24 -4.93 2.73 12.77
N SER A 25 -5.69 2.84 11.68
CA SER A 25 -5.64 1.88 10.59
C SER A 25 -5.99 2.51 9.24
N VAL A 26 -5.49 1.91 8.16
CA VAL A 26 -5.83 2.27 6.79
C VAL A 26 -6.14 0.99 6.02
N ARG A 27 -7.30 0.96 5.37
CA ARG A 27 -7.66 -0.08 4.40
C ARG A 27 -7.23 0.35 3.02
N LEU A 28 -6.32 -0.43 2.44
CA LEU A 28 -5.81 -0.26 1.11
C LEU A 28 -6.48 -1.26 0.17
N GLN A 29 -6.76 -0.83 -1.05
CA GLN A 29 -7.25 -1.64 -2.13
C GLN A 29 -6.40 -1.34 -3.37
N TRP A 30 -6.01 -2.36 -4.11
CA TRP A 30 -5.28 -2.20 -5.35
C TRP A 30 -5.89 -3.09 -6.42
N LYS A 31 -5.73 -2.66 -7.66
CA LYS A 31 -6.04 -3.48 -8.82
C LYS A 31 -4.72 -3.95 -9.43
N GLN A 32 -4.65 -5.24 -9.70
CA GLN A 32 -3.56 -5.80 -10.50
C GLN A 32 -3.54 -5.07 -11.85
N GLY A 33 -2.42 -4.43 -12.15
CA GLY A 33 -2.18 -3.77 -13.42
C GLY A 33 -1.92 -4.79 -14.53
N ASP A 34 -1.79 -4.30 -15.76
CA ASP A 34 -1.33 -5.13 -16.86
C ASP A 34 0.18 -5.30 -16.74
N ASN A 35 0.61 -6.47 -16.26
CA ASN A 35 2.03 -6.79 -16.03
C ASN A 35 2.76 -7.21 -17.32
N GLY A 36 2.28 -6.77 -18.48
CA GLY A 36 2.87 -7.12 -19.78
C GLY A 36 2.88 -8.63 -20.07
N GLY A 37 1.93 -9.38 -19.48
CA GLY A 37 1.84 -10.84 -19.61
C GLY A 37 2.67 -11.65 -18.62
N ALA A 38 3.44 -11.03 -17.72
CA ALA A 38 4.17 -11.74 -16.68
C ALA A 38 3.23 -12.13 -15.51
N PRO A 39 3.26 -13.40 -15.03
CA PRO A 39 2.43 -13.83 -13.91
C PRO A 39 2.94 -13.24 -12.59
N ILE A 40 2.12 -12.42 -11.93
CA ILE A 40 2.40 -11.98 -10.55
C ILE A 40 2.41 -13.17 -9.62
N GLN A 41 3.48 -13.30 -8.84
CA GLN A 41 3.67 -14.27 -7.77
C GLN A 41 3.17 -13.72 -6.43
N GLY A 42 3.33 -12.43 -6.18
CA GLY A 42 2.90 -11.78 -4.95
C GLY A 42 2.89 -10.25 -5.03
N PHE A 43 2.52 -9.63 -3.92
CA PHE A 43 2.65 -8.18 -3.76
C PHE A 43 3.48 -7.88 -2.51
N VAL A 44 4.27 -6.81 -2.55
CA VAL A 44 5.01 -6.29 -1.39
C VAL A 44 4.48 -4.90 -1.08
N LEU A 45 3.77 -4.78 0.04
CA LEU A 45 3.28 -3.51 0.57
C LEU A 45 4.34 -2.91 1.48
N ASN A 46 4.91 -1.82 1.03
CA ASN A 46 5.85 -0.98 1.75
C ASN A 46 5.09 0.17 2.42
N TYR A 47 5.33 0.42 3.71
CA TYR A 47 4.79 1.59 4.39
C TYR A 47 5.76 2.16 5.40
N ARG A 48 5.70 3.48 5.60
CA ARG A 48 6.46 4.15 6.66
C ARG A 48 5.73 5.37 7.19
N PRO A 49 5.96 5.78 8.45
CA PRO A 49 5.65 7.14 8.86
C PRO A 49 6.61 8.11 8.17
N ALA A 50 6.19 9.36 7.97
CA ALA A 50 6.97 10.38 7.24
C ALA A 50 8.42 10.56 7.73
N ASN A 51 8.70 10.25 8.99
CA ASN A 51 10.02 10.37 9.62
C ASN A 51 10.53 9.02 10.18
N GLY A 52 10.11 7.89 9.61
CA GLY A 52 10.58 6.58 10.07
C GLY A 52 11.05 5.66 8.96
N GLU A 53 11.33 4.43 9.35
CA GLU A 53 11.84 3.38 8.48
C GLU A 53 10.72 2.74 7.66
N TRP A 54 11.10 2.18 6.51
CA TRP A 54 10.20 1.37 5.69
C TRP A 54 9.94 0.02 6.35
N GLU A 55 8.67 -0.34 6.41
CA GLU A 55 8.19 -1.65 6.80
C GLU A 55 7.58 -2.35 5.59
N GLU A 56 7.84 -3.64 5.46
CA GLU A 56 7.42 -4.46 4.33
C GLU A 56 6.45 -5.55 4.76
N ILE A 57 5.38 -5.71 3.99
CA ILE A 57 4.38 -6.76 4.16
C ILE A 57 4.26 -7.52 2.86
N THR A 58 4.63 -8.80 2.88
CA THR A 58 4.41 -9.71 1.76
C THR A 58 2.96 -10.17 1.73
N LEU A 59 2.30 -9.99 0.59
CA LEU A 59 0.90 -10.27 0.34
C LEU A 59 0.76 -11.29 -0.79
N ASN A 60 -0.25 -12.14 -0.69
CA ASN A 60 -0.53 -13.14 -1.72
C ASN A 60 -1.05 -12.47 -3.00
N LYS A 61 -0.66 -12.97 -4.18
CA LYS A 61 -1.16 -12.51 -5.49
C LYS A 61 -2.69 -12.51 -5.64
N LYS A 62 -3.42 -13.29 -4.84
CA LYS A 62 -4.89 -13.32 -4.85
C LYS A 62 -5.52 -12.13 -4.11
N LEU A 63 -4.75 -11.42 -3.30
CA LEU A 63 -5.23 -10.28 -2.54
C LEU A 63 -5.29 -9.03 -3.42
N SER A 64 -6.38 -8.30 -3.26
CA SER A 64 -6.58 -6.96 -3.84
C SER A 64 -6.88 -5.92 -2.75
N THR A 65 -6.86 -6.32 -1.48
CA THR A 65 -7.09 -5.45 -0.33
C THR A 65 -6.33 -5.93 0.89
N HIS A 66 -5.91 -4.99 1.72
CA HIS A 66 -5.25 -5.23 3.00
C HIS A 66 -5.51 -4.08 3.96
N VAL A 67 -5.58 -4.37 5.26
CA VAL A 67 -5.73 -3.36 6.32
C VAL A 67 -4.42 -3.29 7.06
N VAL A 68 -3.80 -2.11 7.04
CA VAL A 68 -2.64 -1.81 7.89
C VAL A 68 -3.16 -1.24 9.20
N GLU A 69 -2.88 -1.92 10.30
CA GLU A 69 -3.26 -1.53 11.66
C GLU A 69 -2.03 -1.02 12.44
N GLY A 70 -2.25 -0.48 13.64
CA GLY A 70 -1.16 0.00 14.49
C GLY A 70 -0.58 1.36 14.07
N LEU A 71 -1.31 2.12 13.26
CA LEU A 71 -0.90 3.47 12.87
C LEU A 71 -1.10 4.44 14.02
N ASN A 72 -0.25 5.46 14.10
CA ASN A 72 -0.32 6.50 15.11
C ASN A 72 -1.13 7.69 14.59
N CYS A 73 -2.19 8.04 15.31
CA CYS A 73 -3.03 9.19 14.98
C CYS A 73 -2.21 10.49 14.93
N GLY A 74 -2.44 11.31 13.91
CA GLY A 74 -1.76 12.59 13.73
C GLY A 74 -0.38 12.49 13.07
N ARG A 75 0.04 11.30 12.62
CA ARG A 75 1.22 11.14 11.75
C ARG A 75 0.82 10.97 10.29
N SER A 76 1.68 11.47 9.41
CA SER A 76 1.60 11.19 7.98
C SER A 76 2.29 9.86 7.69
N TYR A 77 1.67 9.05 6.85
CA TYR A 77 2.20 7.76 6.40
C TYR A 77 2.28 7.74 4.89
N GLU A 78 3.35 7.14 4.38
CA GLU A 78 3.57 6.83 2.98
C GLU A 78 3.31 5.34 2.76
N PHE A 79 2.62 5.01 1.67
CA PHE A 79 2.32 3.63 1.29
C PHE A 79 2.71 3.41 -0.17
N TYR A 80 3.32 2.26 -0.43
CA TYR A 80 3.84 1.86 -1.72
C TYR A 80 3.58 0.37 -1.96
N LEU A 81 3.21 -0.02 -3.17
CA LEU A 81 2.92 -1.42 -3.49
C LEU A 81 3.70 -1.85 -4.74
N ILE A 82 4.41 -2.97 -4.62
CA ILE A 82 5.15 -3.61 -5.71
C ILE A 82 4.48 -4.94 -6.01
N GLY A 83 4.32 -5.26 -7.30
CA GLY A 83 4.01 -6.63 -7.73
C GLY A 83 5.29 -7.35 -8.12
N GLU A 84 5.49 -8.55 -7.60
CA GLU A 84 6.62 -9.45 -7.91
C GLU A 84 6.15 -10.69 -8.66
#